data_AF-A0A2E0U224-F1
#
_entry.id   AF-A0A2E0U224-F1
#
_cell.length_a   1.000
_cell.length_b   1.000
_cell.length_c   1.000
_cell.angle_alpha   90.00
_cell.angle_beta   90.00
_cell.angle_gamma   90.00
#
_symmetry.space_group_name_H-M   'P 1'
#
loop_
_entity.id
_entity.type
_entity.pdbx_description
1 polymer ?
#
loop_
_entity_poly.entity_id
_entity_poly.type
_entity_poly.pdbx_seq_one_letter_code
_entity_poly.pdbx_strand_id
1 'polypeptide(L)'
;MRNESTFFTLFFVLIFVPFKQSFSNDLFKLTIPNENYRSEEQKINEVINFKNSGLTEKEWRKKKCYRNVVFNIFWNSGLCPNDPHMCHHSYTVEELHMYKKYWDYLLQISDLCADGYVIEKLDVEYFKKSTQGEVDRFVEYVKKNRKKKINYDKPPGDQFDKSIKIQKYKEENLKNTGAHGAVSRPENSKNYIEDIEKGELQIKKREESLRNMEKKLILEKKLIEEEKIIIDQKKKLKELESKILESEKQLREKKREME
;
A
#
# COMPACT_ATOMS: atom_id res chain seq x y z
N MET A 1 -2.37 -52.92 25.64
CA MET A 1 -1.51 -52.02 24.83
C MET A 1 -2.42 -51.07 24.08
N ARG A 2 -2.49 -49.80 24.52
CA ARG A 2 -3.32 -48.78 23.85
C ARG A 2 -2.55 -48.30 22.62
N ASN A 3 -3.20 -48.35 21.46
CA ASN A 3 -2.65 -47.90 20.18
C ASN A 3 -2.31 -46.40 20.24
N GLU A 4 -1.05 -46.07 20.51
CA GLU A 4 -0.55 -44.69 20.51
C GLU A 4 -0.63 -44.04 19.11
N SER A 5 -0.70 -44.85 18.05
CA SER A 5 -0.77 -44.39 16.65
C SER A 5 -2.08 -43.66 16.29
N THR A 6 -3.22 -44.04 16.87
CA THR A 6 -4.51 -43.39 16.59
C THR A 6 -4.69 -42.07 17.33
N PHE A 7 -4.00 -41.88 18.46
CA PHE A 7 -4.04 -40.64 19.24
C PHE A 7 -3.25 -39.52 18.54
N PHE A 8 -2.11 -39.85 17.94
CA PHE A 8 -1.29 -38.90 17.18
C PHE A 8 -1.97 -38.42 15.89
N THR A 9 -2.66 -39.31 15.17
CA THR A 9 -3.40 -38.92 13.95
C THR A 9 -4.57 -37.99 14.26
N LEU A 10 -5.32 -38.23 15.33
CA LEU A 10 -6.41 -37.35 15.77
C LEU A 10 -5.90 -35.96 16.22
N PHE A 11 -4.74 -35.91 16.89
CA PHE A 11 -4.13 -34.66 17.34
C PHE A 11 -3.59 -33.80 16.18
N PHE A 12 -2.99 -34.43 15.16
CA PHE A 12 -2.57 -33.73 13.94
C PHE A 12 -3.76 -33.19 13.13
N VAL A 13 -4.87 -33.93 13.03
CA VAL A 13 -6.08 -33.44 12.36
C VAL A 13 -6.70 -32.25 13.09
N LEU A 14 -6.71 -32.25 14.43
CA LEU A 14 -7.29 -31.16 15.23
C LEU A 14 -6.48 -29.85 15.19
N ILE A 15 -5.16 -29.90 14.94
CA ILE A 15 -4.31 -28.70 14.85
C ILE A 15 -4.22 -28.14 13.42
N PHE A 16 -4.24 -29.00 12.39
CA PHE A 16 -4.09 -28.55 11.00
C PHE A 16 -5.38 -27.97 10.39
N VAL A 17 -6.55 -28.42 10.82
CA VAL A 17 -7.85 -27.92 10.32
C VAL A 17 -8.10 -26.44 10.70
N PRO A 18 -7.92 -25.98 11.95
CA PRO A 18 -8.15 -24.57 12.30
C PRO A 18 -7.13 -23.64 11.64
N PHE A 19 -5.89 -24.08 11.43
CA PHE A 19 -4.85 -23.24 10.83
C PHE A 19 -5.15 -22.93 9.35
N LYS A 20 -5.63 -23.92 8.58
CA LYS A 20 -6.06 -23.70 7.19
C LYS A 20 -7.27 -22.76 7.09
N GLN A 21 -8.22 -22.89 8.01
CA GLN A 21 -9.44 -22.08 8.00
C GLN A 21 -9.17 -20.63 8.42
N SER A 22 -8.30 -20.40 9.41
CA SER A 22 -7.86 -19.06 9.80
C SER A 22 -7.10 -18.37 8.67
N PHE A 23 -6.15 -19.07 8.03
CA PHE A 23 -5.36 -18.52 6.94
C PHE A 23 -6.23 -18.16 5.70
N SER A 24 -7.22 -19.00 5.38
CA SER A 24 -8.16 -18.74 4.29
C SER A 24 -9.05 -17.52 4.55
N ASN A 25 -9.46 -17.30 5.81
CA ASN A 25 -10.26 -16.14 6.19
C ASN A 25 -9.43 -14.86 6.14
N ASP A 26 -8.21 -14.88 6.66
CA ASP A 26 -7.27 -13.76 6.59
C ASP A 26 -7.04 -13.38 5.12
N LEU A 27 -6.74 -14.35 4.26
CA LEU A 27 -6.50 -14.09 2.85
C LEU A 27 -7.72 -13.48 2.14
N PHE A 28 -8.93 -13.99 2.40
CA PHE A 28 -10.15 -13.44 1.80
C PHE A 28 -10.40 -11.98 2.18
N LYS A 29 -10.09 -11.61 3.42
CA LYS A 29 -10.19 -10.21 3.84
C LYS A 29 -9.14 -9.33 3.17
N LEU A 30 -8.05 -9.88 2.66
CA LEU A 30 -7.01 -9.11 1.98
C LEU A 30 -7.22 -8.99 0.46
N THR A 31 -8.12 -9.77 -0.13
CA THR A 31 -8.37 -9.71 -1.58
C THR A 31 -9.13 -8.44 -1.97
N ILE A 32 -8.87 -7.98 -3.19
CA ILE A 32 -9.67 -6.95 -3.85
C ILE A 32 -10.58 -7.60 -4.92
N PRO A 33 -11.60 -6.88 -5.44
CA PRO A 33 -12.46 -7.44 -6.47
C PRO A 33 -11.68 -7.91 -7.71
N ASN A 34 -12.07 -9.08 -8.24
CA ASN A 34 -11.45 -9.75 -9.40
C ASN A 34 -9.97 -10.13 -9.24
N GLU A 35 -9.43 -10.09 -8.03
CA GLU A 35 -8.07 -10.56 -7.77
C GLU A 35 -8.02 -12.08 -7.64
N ASN A 36 -7.03 -12.68 -8.30
CA ASN A 36 -6.73 -14.10 -8.19
C ASN A 36 -5.23 -14.30 -7.95
N TYR A 37 -4.88 -15.16 -7.00
CA TYR A 37 -3.51 -15.56 -6.76
C TYR A 37 -3.11 -16.68 -7.72
N ARG A 38 -1.90 -16.60 -8.28
CA ARG A 38 -1.38 -17.58 -9.26
C ARG A 38 -0.77 -18.82 -8.60
N SER A 39 -0.35 -18.72 -7.33
CA SER A 39 0.24 -19.82 -6.56
C SER A 39 -0.06 -19.71 -5.07
N GLU A 40 0.10 -20.81 -4.32
CA GLU A 40 0.01 -20.81 -2.86
C GLU A 40 1.10 -19.96 -2.21
N GLU A 41 2.29 -19.93 -2.79
CA GLU A 41 3.40 -19.08 -2.33
C GLU A 41 3.02 -17.59 -2.38
N GLN A 42 2.32 -17.15 -3.41
CA GLN A 42 1.81 -15.77 -3.50
C GLN A 42 0.82 -15.46 -2.37
N LYS A 43 -0.04 -16.43 -2.01
CA LYS A 43 -1.00 -16.26 -0.90
C LYS A 43 -0.28 -16.14 0.44
N ILE A 44 0.75 -16.95 0.66
CA ILE A 44 1.59 -16.92 1.86
C ILE A 44 2.31 -15.59 1.97
N ASN A 45 2.97 -15.17 0.88
CA ASN A 45 3.68 -13.89 0.85
C ASN A 45 2.74 -12.71 1.06
N GLU A 46 1.51 -12.75 0.54
CA GLU A 46 0.51 -11.73 0.79
C GLU A 46 0.23 -11.54 2.28
N VAL A 47 -0.07 -12.65 2.98
CA VAL A 47 -0.39 -12.61 4.41
C VAL A 47 0.82 -12.15 5.24
N ILE A 48 2.03 -12.59 4.88
CA ILE A 48 3.27 -12.15 5.54
C ILE A 48 3.49 -10.64 5.34
N ASN A 49 3.37 -10.17 4.09
CA ASN A 49 3.56 -8.75 3.77
C ASN A 49 2.52 -7.87 4.47
N PHE A 50 1.27 -8.33 4.53
CA PHE A 50 0.23 -7.65 5.29
C PHE A 50 0.58 -7.53 6.78
N LYS A 51 0.95 -8.65 7.42
CA LYS A 51 1.35 -8.67 8.85
C LYS A 51 2.52 -7.75 9.15
N ASN A 52 3.48 -7.64 8.23
CA ASN A 52 4.65 -6.77 8.37
C ASN A 52 4.38 -5.29 8.04
N SER A 53 3.21 -4.96 7.48
CA SER A 53 2.91 -3.61 7.00
C SER A 53 2.39 -2.65 8.06
N GLY A 54 1.82 -3.17 9.16
CA GLY A 54 1.12 -2.36 10.17
C GLY A 54 -0.18 -1.73 9.68
N LEU A 55 -0.68 -2.09 8.49
CA LEU A 55 -1.92 -1.57 7.91
C LEU A 55 -3.13 -2.37 8.40
N THR A 56 -4.29 -1.72 8.44
CA THR A 56 -5.57 -2.42 8.55
C THR A 56 -5.91 -3.15 7.25
N GLU A 57 -6.79 -4.16 7.31
CA GLU A 57 -7.21 -4.92 6.12
C GLU A 57 -7.79 -4.00 5.03
N LYS A 58 -8.58 -2.98 5.42
CA LYS A 58 -9.15 -2.01 4.47
C LYS A 58 -8.06 -1.15 3.83
N GLU A 59 -7.08 -0.68 4.59
CA GLU A 59 -5.95 0.11 4.05
C GLU A 59 -5.07 -0.72 3.11
N TRP A 60 -4.87 -2.00 3.43
CA TRP A 60 -4.19 -2.95 2.57
C TRP A 60 -4.92 -3.10 1.23
N ARG A 61 -6.24 -3.34 1.26
CA ARG A 61 -7.08 -3.40 0.06
C ARG A 61 -7.05 -2.09 -0.72
N LYS A 62 -7.11 -0.93 -0.04
CA LYS A 62 -7.04 0.40 -0.68
C LYS A 62 -5.73 0.60 -1.43
N LYS A 63 -4.60 0.25 -0.82
CA LYS A 63 -3.28 0.29 -1.47
C LYS A 63 -3.23 -0.59 -2.72
N LYS A 64 -3.80 -1.79 -2.64
CA LYS A 64 -3.89 -2.73 -3.78
C LYS A 64 -4.82 -2.23 -4.88
N CYS A 65 -6.01 -1.74 -4.52
CA CYS A 65 -6.98 -1.15 -5.44
C CYS A 65 -6.36 0.04 -6.18
N TYR A 66 -5.62 0.90 -5.49
CA TYR A 66 -4.91 2.00 -6.13
C TYR A 66 -3.96 1.49 -7.21
N ARG A 67 -3.07 0.56 -6.85
CA ARG A 67 -2.00 0.08 -7.73
C ARG A 67 -2.51 -0.76 -8.90
N ASN A 68 -3.44 -1.68 -8.63
CA ASN A 68 -3.78 -2.75 -9.56
C ASN A 68 -5.03 -2.44 -10.39
N VAL A 69 -5.94 -1.61 -9.88
CA VAL A 69 -7.25 -1.36 -10.49
C VAL A 69 -7.37 0.10 -10.92
N VAL A 70 -7.32 1.01 -9.97
CA VAL A 70 -7.73 2.40 -10.19
C VAL A 70 -6.71 3.16 -11.03
N PHE A 71 -5.42 3.10 -10.69
CA PHE A 71 -4.39 3.78 -11.48
C PHE A 71 -4.41 3.29 -12.93
N ASN A 72 -4.43 1.97 -13.15
CA ASN A 72 -4.39 1.37 -14.49
C ASN A 72 -5.61 1.68 -15.36
N ILE A 73 -6.76 1.95 -14.75
CA ILE A 73 -7.98 2.33 -15.47
C ILE A 73 -7.96 3.82 -15.78
N PHE A 74 -7.66 4.67 -14.80
CA PHE A 74 -7.89 6.11 -14.89
C PHE A 74 -6.68 6.95 -15.29
N TRP A 75 -5.48 6.38 -15.40
CA TRP A 75 -4.27 7.13 -15.81
C TRP A 75 -4.39 7.75 -17.21
N ASN A 76 -5.26 7.22 -18.08
CA ASN A 76 -5.58 7.77 -19.42
C ASN A 76 -6.99 8.37 -19.51
N SER A 77 -7.67 8.61 -18.39
CA SER A 77 -8.99 9.24 -18.36
C SER A 77 -8.90 10.76 -18.29
N GLY A 78 -10.03 11.45 -18.46
CA GLY A 78 -10.13 12.89 -18.18
C GLY A 78 -9.87 13.26 -16.70
N LEU A 79 -9.71 12.28 -15.80
CA LEU A 79 -9.32 12.48 -14.41
C LEU A 79 -7.80 12.75 -14.25
N CYS A 80 -6.97 12.24 -15.16
CA CYS A 80 -5.54 12.52 -15.22
C CYS A 80 -5.29 13.44 -16.43
N PRO A 81 -4.79 14.68 -16.24
CA PRO A 81 -4.37 15.50 -17.36
C PRO A 81 -3.32 14.78 -18.22
N ASN A 82 -3.17 15.17 -19.48
CA ASN A 82 -2.32 14.54 -20.50
C ASN A 82 -0.82 14.34 -20.16
N ASP A 83 -0.37 14.74 -18.96
CA ASP A 83 0.97 14.45 -18.47
C ASP A 83 0.93 13.19 -17.56
N PRO A 84 1.51 12.06 -17.98
CA PRO A 84 1.57 10.83 -17.19
C PRO A 84 2.23 10.98 -15.81
N HIS A 85 3.08 12.01 -15.64
CA HIS A 85 3.69 12.31 -14.35
C HIS A 85 2.68 12.86 -13.34
N MET A 86 1.56 13.48 -13.79
CA MET A 86 0.50 14.07 -12.95
C MET A 86 -0.23 13.06 -12.06
N CYS A 87 -0.18 11.77 -12.41
CA CYS A 87 -0.79 10.69 -11.64
C CYS A 87 0.25 9.73 -11.04
N HIS A 88 1.55 9.99 -11.20
CA HIS A 88 2.63 9.15 -10.68
C HIS A 88 3.07 9.53 -9.26
N HIS A 89 3.59 8.55 -8.52
CA HIS A 89 3.78 8.57 -7.06
C HIS A 89 5.07 9.22 -6.52
N SER A 90 5.93 9.82 -7.36
CA SER A 90 7.35 9.92 -7.00
C SER A 90 8.04 11.24 -7.36
N TYR A 91 7.60 12.43 -6.90
CA TYR A 91 8.28 13.71 -7.21
C TYR A 91 8.19 14.82 -6.13
N THR A 92 8.94 15.92 -6.37
CA THR A 92 9.39 17.02 -5.48
C THR A 92 8.37 18.15 -5.17
N VAL A 93 8.74 19.07 -4.26
CA VAL A 93 7.88 19.92 -3.38
C VAL A 93 6.93 20.94 -4.05
N GLU A 94 7.25 21.48 -5.22
CA GLU A 94 6.43 22.57 -5.83
C GLU A 94 5.35 22.05 -6.82
N GLU A 95 5.58 20.89 -7.42
CA GLU A 95 4.58 20.14 -8.20
C GLU A 95 3.56 19.44 -7.27
N LEU A 96 3.88 19.27 -5.99
CA LEU A 96 3.15 18.42 -5.05
C LEU A 96 1.65 18.79 -4.87
N HIS A 97 1.22 20.05 -5.02
CA HIS A 97 -0.18 20.44 -4.73
C HIS A 97 -1.19 20.03 -5.81
N MET A 98 -0.89 20.24 -7.10
CA MET A 98 -1.79 19.81 -8.19
C MET A 98 -1.82 18.29 -8.31
N TYR A 99 -0.71 17.63 -8.03
CA TYR A 99 -0.55 16.18 -8.13
C TYR A 99 -1.22 15.50 -6.93
N LYS A 100 -1.09 16.08 -5.73
CA LYS A 100 -1.85 15.66 -4.54
C LYS A 100 -3.36 15.66 -4.78
N LYS A 101 -3.88 16.62 -5.55
CA LYS A 101 -5.31 16.66 -5.90
C LYS A 101 -5.74 15.44 -6.72
N TYR A 102 -5.03 15.10 -7.79
CA TYR A 102 -5.36 13.93 -8.63
C TYR A 102 -5.11 12.61 -7.89
N TRP A 103 -4.03 12.57 -7.11
CA TRP A 103 -3.74 11.52 -6.17
C TRP A 103 -4.92 11.27 -5.20
N ASP A 104 -5.43 12.32 -4.56
CA ASP A 104 -6.54 12.24 -3.63
C ASP A 104 -7.83 11.77 -4.33
N TYR A 105 -8.04 12.12 -5.60
CA TYR A 105 -9.17 11.61 -6.40
C TYR A 105 -9.09 10.11 -6.64
N LEU A 106 -7.92 9.64 -7.10
CA LEU A 106 -7.68 8.22 -7.31
C LEU A 106 -7.73 7.44 -6.00
N LEU A 107 -7.30 8.02 -4.88
CA LEU A 107 -7.45 7.41 -3.55
C LEU A 107 -8.90 7.27 -3.11
N GLN A 108 -9.78 8.22 -3.44
CA GLN A 108 -11.22 8.10 -3.17
C GLN A 108 -11.85 6.95 -3.96
N ILE A 109 -11.50 6.82 -5.25
CA ILE A 109 -11.93 5.69 -6.08
C ILE A 109 -11.33 4.37 -5.58
N SER A 110 -10.11 4.40 -5.05
CA SER A 110 -9.46 3.23 -4.44
C SER A 110 -10.15 2.81 -3.15
N ASP A 111 -10.65 3.75 -2.36
CA ASP A 111 -11.45 3.45 -1.16
C ASP A 111 -12.76 2.75 -1.53
N LEU A 112 -13.41 3.20 -2.61
CA LEU A 112 -14.61 2.57 -3.17
C LEU A 112 -14.34 1.12 -3.61
N CYS A 113 -13.20 0.87 -4.27
CA CYS A 113 -12.77 -0.50 -4.60
C CYS A 113 -12.45 -1.33 -3.34
N ALA A 114 -11.79 -0.73 -2.33
CA ALA A 114 -11.42 -1.39 -1.08
C ALA A 114 -12.63 -1.79 -0.24
N ASP A 115 -13.71 -1.03 -0.36
CA ASP A 115 -15.02 -1.37 0.19
C ASP A 115 -15.61 -2.62 -0.50
N GLY A 116 -15.15 -2.99 -1.70
CA GLY A 116 -15.58 -4.21 -2.40
C GLY A 116 -16.44 -3.95 -3.64
N TYR A 117 -16.54 -2.70 -4.09
CA TYR A 117 -17.17 -2.39 -5.37
C TYR A 117 -16.22 -2.71 -6.52
N VAL A 118 -16.73 -3.40 -7.54
CA VAL A 118 -15.97 -3.67 -8.77
C VAL A 118 -15.81 -2.36 -9.54
N ILE A 119 -14.60 -2.07 -10.03
CA ILE A 119 -14.31 -0.96 -10.96
C ILE A 119 -13.89 -1.59 -12.29
N GLU A 120 -14.51 -1.16 -13.38
CA GLU A 120 -14.36 -1.75 -14.71
C GLU A 120 -13.57 -0.83 -15.63
N LYS A 121 -12.92 -1.40 -16.65
CA LYS A 121 -12.10 -0.61 -17.59
C LYS A 121 -12.91 0.46 -18.32
N LEU A 122 -14.19 0.18 -18.63
CA LEU A 122 -15.10 1.13 -19.28
C LEU A 122 -15.44 2.34 -18.41
N ASP A 123 -15.24 2.26 -17.09
CA ASP A 123 -15.48 3.39 -16.19
C ASP A 123 -14.56 4.59 -16.50
N VAL A 124 -13.45 4.37 -17.21
CA VAL A 124 -12.55 5.41 -17.71
C VAL A 124 -13.30 6.51 -18.46
N GLU A 125 -14.36 6.16 -19.20
CA GLU A 125 -15.16 7.06 -20.04
C GLU A 125 -16.11 7.95 -19.23
N TYR A 126 -16.30 7.64 -17.94
CA TYR A 126 -17.14 8.44 -17.06
C TYR A 126 -16.57 9.85 -16.85
N PHE A 127 -15.24 9.96 -16.80
CA PHE A 127 -14.53 11.20 -16.49
C PHE A 127 -14.24 12.00 -17.75
N LYS A 128 -14.83 13.18 -17.84
CA LYS A 128 -14.60 14.16 -18.92
C LYS A 128 -13.69 15.29 -18.48
N LYS A 129 -13.58 15.54 -17.16
CA LYS A 129 -12.80 16.62 -16.55
C LYS A 129 -12.26 16.21 -15.19
N SER A 130 -11.05 16.64 -14.86
CA SER A 130 -10.48 16.35 -13.54
C SER A 130 -11.00 17.28 -12.43
N THR A 131 -12.19 16.98 -11.93
CA THR A 131 -12.86 17.76 -10.87
C THR A 131 -13.41 16.85 -9.79
N GLN A 132 -13.40 17.31 -8.53
CA GLN A 132 -13.98 16.58 -7.40
C GLN A 132 -15.46 16.23 -7.66
N GLY A 133 -16.24 17.13 -8.27
CA GLY A 133 -17.62 16.86 -8.60
C GLY A 133 -17.82 15.70 -9.58
N GLU A 134 -16.85 15.39 -10.47
CA GLU A 134 -16.91 14.16 -11.28
C GLU A 134 -16.61 12.91 -10.44
N VAL A 135 -15.68 12.99 -9.50
CA VAL A 135 -15.35 11.90 -8.57
C VAL A 135 -16.55 11.56 -7.69
N ASP A 136 -17.21 12.58 -7.12
CA ASP A 136 -18.39 12.38 -6.27
C ASP A 136 -19.52 11.72 -7.05
N ARG A 137 -19.82 12.21 -8.26
CA ARG A 137 -20.84 11.61 -9.13
C ARG A 137 -20.49 10.19 -9.53
N PHE A 138 -19.22 9.90 -9.78
CA PHE A 138 -18.76 8.54 -10.08
C PHE A 138 -18.98 7.60 -8.89
N VAL A 139 -18.62 8.04 -7.68
CA VAL A 139 -18.83 7.28 -6.45
C VAL A 139 -20.31 6.97 -6.24
N GLU A 140 -21.19 7.96 -6.43
CA GLU A 140 -22.64 7.77 -6.36
C GLU A 140 -23.15 6.81 -7.44
N TYR A 141 -22.68 6.98 -8.69
CA TYR A 141 -23.03 6.11 -9.81
C TYR A 141 -22.70 4.65 -9.50
N VAL A 142 -21.48 4.37 -9.03
CA VAL A 142 -21.05 3.01 -8.66
C VAL A 142 -21.89 2.46 -7.52
N LYS A 143 -22.07 3.23 -6.43
CA LYS A 143 -22.86 2.79 -5.27
C LYS A 143 -24.32 2.50 -5.63
N LYS A 144 -24.91 3.28 -6.54
CA LYS A 144 -26.31 3.13 -6.97
C LYS A 144 -26.50 1.97 -7.94
N ASN A 145 -25.58 1.80 -8.89
CA ASN A 145 -25.76 0.86 -10.00
C ASN A 145 -25.11 -0.50 -9.77
N ARG A 146 -24.05 -0.59 -8.94
CA ARG A 146 -23.37 -1.86 -8.64
C ARG A 146 -23.90 -2.45 -7.33
N LYS A 147 -25.00 -3.20 -7.44
CA LYS A 147 -25.66 -3.86 -6.30
C LYS A 147 -24.83 -5.01 -5.69
N LYS A 148 -23.89 -5.59 -6.44
CA LYS A 148 -23.01 -6.67 -5.96
C LYS A 148 -21.70 -6.07 -5.44
N LYS A 149 -21.59 -5.98 -4.11
CA LYS A 149 -20.39 -5.56 -3.37
C LYS A 149 -19.85 -6.78 -2.62
N ILE A 150 -18.54 -7.01 -2.66
CA ILE A 150 -17.92 -8.06 -1.85
C ILE A 150 -18.14 -7.70 -0.38
N ASN A 151 -18.72 -8.63 0.39
CA ASN A 151 -18.82 -8.47 1.83
C ASN A 151 -17.56 -9.13 2.45
N TYR A 152 -16.75 -8.38 3.18
CA TYR A 152 -15.52 -8.95 3.77
C TYR A 152 -15.76 -9.60 5.14
N ASP A 153 -16.96 -9.44 5.71
CA ASP A 153 -17.32 -9.99 7.02
C ASP A 153 -17.81 -11.43 6.95
N LYS A 154 -18.21 -11.91 5.76
CA LYS A 154 -18.64 -13.30 5.55
C LYS A 154 -17.68 -14.01 4.60
N PRO A 155 -17.20 -15.22 4.91
CA PRO A 155 -16.35 -15.97 3.99
C PRO A 155 -17.08 -16.28 2.66
N PRO A 156 -16.34 -16.51 1.56
CA PRO A 156 -16.89 -16.59 0.21
C PRO A 156 -17.89 -17.74 0.00
N GLY A 157 -17.86 -18.77 0.85
CA GLY A 157 -18.81 -19.89 0.84
C GLY A 157 -20.28 -19.48 1.03
N ASP A 158 -20.53 -18.34 1.69
CA ASP A 158 -21.88 -17.83 1.97
C ASP A 158 -22.35 -16.73 1.00
N GLN A 159 -21.48 -16.26 0.09
CA GLN A 159 -21.74 -15.09 -0.75
C GLN A 159 -21.96 -15.39 -2.22
N PHE A 160 -21.41 -16.51 -2.69
CA PHE A 160 -21.51 -16.91 -4.08
C PHE A 160 -22.36 -18.16 -4.17
N ASP A 161 -23.67 -17.95 -4.29
CA ASP A 161 -24.56 -18.95 -4.86
C ASP A 161 -23.92 -19.49 -6.15
N LYS A 162 -23.91 -20.82 -6.31
CA LYS A 162 -23.10 -21.62 -7.25
C LYS A 162 -23.35 -21.37 -8.76
N SER A 163 -23.66 -20.14 -9.17
CA SER A 163 -24.03 -19.79 -10.54
C SER A 163 -23.14 -18.74 -11.21
N ILE A 164 -22.12 -18.18 -10.53
CA ILE A 164 -21.05 -17.52 -11.29
C ILE A 164 -20.22 -18.62 -11.92
N LYS A 165 -20.59 -19.02 -13.15
CA LYS A 165 -19.64 -19.60 -14.09
C LYS A 165 -18.44 -18.66 -14.05
N ILE A 166 -17.35 -19.09 -13.44
CA ILE A 166 -16.03 -18.57 -13.74
C ILE A 166 -15.94 -18.73 -15.25
N GLN A 167 -16.21 -17.65 -15.99
CA GLN A 167 -15.89 -17.62 -17.39
C GLN A 167 -14.38 -17.83 -17.41
N LYS A 168 -13.96 -19.06 -17.76
CA LYS A 168 -12.62 -19.27 -18.32
C LYS A 168 -12.55 -18.28 -19.47
N TYR A 169 -11.92 -17.13 -19.23
CA TYR A 169 -11.52 -16.26 -20.32
C TYR A 169 -10.67 -17.15 -21.23
N LYS A 170 -11.19 -17.43 -22.43
CA LYS A 170 -10.32 -17.83 -23.53
C LYS A 170 -9.37 -16.64 -23.70
N GLU A 171 -8.08 -16.92 -23.75
CA GLU A 171 -7.08 -15.98 -24.23
C GLU A 171 -7.43 -15.62 -25.68
N GLU A 172 -8.33 -14.64 -25.86
CA GLU A 172 -8.42 -13.93 -27.11
C GLU A 172 -7.25 -12.96 -27.14
N ASN A 173 -6.42 -13.13 -28.17
CA ASN A 173 -5.24 -12.34 -28.46
C ASN A 173 -5.54 -10.83 -28.42
N LEU A 174 -5.39 -10.21 -27.24
CA LEU A 174 -5.31 -8.77 -27.10
C LEU A 174 -4.01 -8.32 -27.76
N LYS A 175 -4.12 -7.78 -28.97
CA LYS A 175 -3.03 -7.05 -29.62
C LYS A 175 -2.56 -5.95 -28.67
N ASN A 176 -1.31 -6.06 -28.24
CA ASN A 176 -0.61 -5.05 -27.46
C ASN A 176 -0.64 -3.71 -28.22
N THR A 177 -1.45 -2.77 -27.76
CA THR A 177 -1.36 -1.35 -28.12
C THR A 177 -0.68 -0.63 -26.96
N GLY A 178 0.62 -0.85 -26.84
CA GLY A 178 1.51 -0.10 -25.97
C GLY A 178 2.57 0.60 -26.81
N ALA A 179 2.62 1.92 -26.74
CA ALA A 179 3.58 2.78 -27.44
C ALA A 179 4.99 2.78 -26.80
N HIS A 180 5.31 1.83 -25.92
CA HIS A 180 6.65 1.67 -25.38
C HIS A 180 7.07 0.19 -25.39
N GLY A 181 7.96 -0.14 -26.33
CA GLY A 181 8.85 -1.30 -26.25
C GLY A 181 8.22 -2.65 -26.56
N ALA A 182 8.09 -2.98 -27.85
CA ALA A 182 8.04 -4.37 -28.27
C ALA A 182 9.35 -5.07 -27.84
N VAL A 183 9.28 -5.99 -26.89
CA VAL A 183 10.30 -7.04 -26.77
C VAL A 183 9.75 -8.22 -27.57
N SER A 184 10.30 -8.42 -28.77
CA SER A 184 10.03 -9.60 -29.58
C SER A 184 10.35 -10.86 -28.77
N ARG A 185 9.45 -11.84 -28.80
CA ARG A 185 9.67 -13.17 -28.23
C ARG A 185 10.87 -13.79 -28.96
N PRO A 186 11.98 -14.16 -28.29
CA PRO A 186 13.12 -14.75 -29.00
C PRO A 186 12.77 -16.19 -29.40
N GLU A 187 12.82 -16.46 -30.70
CA GLU A 187 13.09 -17.79 -31.22
C GLU A 187 14.54 -18.15 -30.85
N ASN A 188 14.68 -19.17 -30.00
CA ASN A 188 15.85 -20.01 -29.73
C ASN A 188 16.28 -20.08 -28.25
N SER A 189 16.18 -21.30 -27.74
CA SER A 189 16.19 -21.72 -26.33
C SER A 189 17.59 -22.00 -25.77
N LYS A 190 18.54 -21.05 -25.86
CA LYS A 190 19.86 -21.21 -25.22
C LYS A 190 20.33 -20.05 -24.31
N ASN A 191 19.64 -18.90 -24.28
CA ASN A 191 20.05 -17.73 -23.46
C ASN A 191 19.29 -17.55 -22.13
N TYR A 192 18.36 -18.43 -21.79
CA TYR A 192 17.45 -18.20 -20.65
C TYR A 192 18.16 -18.19 -19.28
N ILE A 193 19.30 -18.87 -19.14
CA ILE A 193 20.01 -18.99 -17.86
C ILE A 193 20.81 -17.71 -17.55
N GLU A 194 21.49 -17.12 -18.54
CA GLU A 194 22.25 -15.86 -18.34
C GLU A 194 21.33 -14.66 -18.05
N ASP A 195 20.13 -14.62 -18.62
CA ASP A 195 19.16 -13.55 -18.39
C ASP A 195 18.50 -13.64 -17.00
N ILE A 196 18.31 -14.86 -16.47
CA ILE A 196 17.89 -15.08 -15.08
C ILE A 196 18.98 -14.63 -14.12
N GLU A 197 20.24 -15.03 -14.33
CA GLU A 197 21.36 -14.64 -13.47
C GLU A 197 21.60 -13.12 -13.45
N LYS A 198 21.46 -12.44 -14.60
CA LYS A 198 21.49 -10.97 -14.67
C LYS A 198 20.33 -10.33 -13.93
N GLY A 199 19.13 -10.91 -14.00
CA GLY A 199 17.96 -10.48 -13.24
C GLY A 199 18.16 -10.60 -11.73
N GLU A 200 18.65 -11.75 -11.26
CA GLU A 200 18.95 -11.99 -9.85
C GLU A 200 20.06 -11.06 -9.32
N LEU A 201 21.08 -10.79 -10.13
CA LEU A 201 22.15 -9.86 -9.78
C LEU A 201 21.64 -8.41 -9.63
N GLN A 202 20.70 -7.98 -10.48
CA GLN A 202 20.07 -6.66 -10.35
C GLN A 202 19.17 -6.56 -9.11
N ILE A 203 18.46 -7.64 -8.76
CA ILE A 203 17.65 -7.70 -7.53
C ILE A 203 18.57 -7.61 -6.31
N LYS A 204 19.66 -8.38 -6.26
CA LYS A 204 20.65 -8.31 -5.16
C LYS A 204 21.25 -6.92 -4.99
N LYS A 205 21.61 -6.23 -6.09
CA LYS A 205 22.10 -4.84 -6.05
C LYS A 205 21.05 -3.86 -5.52
N ARG A 206 19.78 -4.03 -5.88
CA ARG A 206 18.67 -3.22 -5.35
C ARG A 206 18.44 -3.47 -3.87
N GLU A 207 18.46 -4.72 -3.43
CA GLU A 207 18.32 -5.07 -2.01
C GLU A 207 19.47 -4.51 -1.16
N GLU A 208 20.70 -4.55 -1.68
CA GLU A 208 21.86 -3.99 -0.98
C GLU A 208 21.79 -2.46 -0.90
N SER A 209 21.33 -1.81 -1.97
CA SER A 209 21.04 -0.36 -1.96
C SER A 209 19.95 0.01 -0.95
N LEU A 210 18.88 -0.78 -0.85
CA LEU A 210 17.81 -0.60 0.13
C LEU A 210 18.32 -0.77 1.56
N ARG A 211 19.11 -1.82 1.83
CA ARG A 211 19.75 -2.03 3.15
C ARG A 211 20.66 -0.87 3.54
N ASN A 212 21.40 -0.30 2.60
CA ASN A 212 22.26 0.86 2.87
C ASN A 212 21.44 2.14 3.14
N MET A 213 20.34 2.37 2.41
CA MET A 213 19.43 3.48 2.70
C MET A 213 18.75 3.33 4.06
N GLU A 214 18.34 2.11 4.43
CA GLU A 214 17.72 1.84 5.73
C GLU A 214 18.69 2.13 6.88
N LYS A 215 19.97 1.71 6.77
CA LYS A 215 21.02 2.08 7.74
C LYS A 215 21.19 3.60 7.85
N LYS A 216 21.16 4.32 6.72
CA LYS A 216 21.27 5.79 6.70
C LYS A 216 20.08 6.45 7.40
N LEU A 217 18.86 5.98 7.14
CA LEU A 217 17.64 6.45 7.78
C LEU A 217 17.63 6.22 9.31
N ILE A 218 18.12 5.07 9.76
CA ILE A 218 18.26 4.79 11.20
C ILE A 218 19.23 5.77 11.86
N LEU A 219 20.35 6.08 11.20
CA LEU A 219 21.32 7.06 11.69
C LEU A 219 20.75 8.47 11.74
N GLU A 220 20.06 8.91 10.68
CA GLU A 220 19.40 10.23 10.63
C GLU A 220 18.33 10.36 11.72
N LYS A 221 17.54 9.32 11.99
CA LYS A 221 16.58 9.33 13.11
C LYS A 221 17.26 9.53 14.46
N LYS A 222 18.39 8.86 14.71
CA LYS A 222 19.15 9.05 15.96
C LYS A 222 19.68 10.47 16.09
N LEU A 223 20.22 11.05 15.02
CA LEU A 223 20.71 12.42 15.01
C LEU A 223 19.59 13.44 15.31
N ILE A 224 18.41 13.26 14.71
CA ILE A 224 17.24 14.13 14.99
C ILE A 224 16.81 14.04 16.46
N GLU A 225 16.89 12.85 17.06
CA GLU A 225 16.52 12.65 18.46
C GLU A 225 17.54 13.29 19.41
N GLU A 226 18.83 13.22 19.11
CA GLU A 226 19.89 13.95 19.82
C GLU A 226 19.73 15.48 19.67
N GLU A 227 19.41 15.98 18.48
CA GLU A 227 19.15 17.41 18.25
C GLU A 227 17.98 17.93 19.08
N LYS A 228 16.90 17.14 19.24
CA LYS A 228 15.78 17.51 20.13
C LYS A 228 16.22 17.66 21.57
N ILE A 229 17.09 16.78 22.07
CA ILE A 229 17.65 16.86 23.42
C ILE A 229 18.48 18.14 23.57
N ILE A 230 19.33 18.46 22.59
CA ILE A 230 20.15 19.69 22.60
C ILE A 230 19.27 20.94 22.61
N ILE A 231 18.19 20.96 21.83
CA ILE A 231 17.25 22.09 21.80
C ILE A 231 16.57 22.28 23.16
N ASP A 232 16.16 21.19 23.82
CA ASP A 232 15.56 21.26 25.16
C ASP A 232 16.55 21.77 26.21
N GLN A 233 17.81 21.29 26.16
CA GLN A 233 18.87 21.79 27.03
C GLN A 233 19.14 23.28 26.82
N LYS A 234 19.17 23.76 25.56
CA LYS A 234 19.33 25.19 25.25
C LYS A 234 18.18 26.03 25.81
N LYS A 235 16.95 25.54 25.80
CA LYS A 235 15.80 26.23 26.41
C LYS A 235 15.98 26.36 27.93
N LYS A 236 16.36 25.28 28.60
CA LYS A 236 16.64 25.28 30.06
C LYS A 236 17.78 26.22 30.42
N LEU A 237 18.83 26.29 29.59
CA LEU A 237 19.96 27.18 29.81
C LEU A 237 19.52 28.66 29.77
N LYS A 238 18.71 29.04 28.76
CA LYS A 238 18.16 30.41 28.67
C LYS A 238 17.28 30.78 29.87
N GLU A 239 16.51 29.84 30.40
CA GLU A 239 15.67 30.06 31.58
C GLU A 239 16.50 30.22 32.86
N LEU A 240 17.64 29.54 32.97
CA LEU A 240 18.58 29.73 34.07
C LEU A 240 19.31 31.07 33.95
N GLU A 241 19.74 31.46 32.76
CA GLU A 241 20.37 32.78 32.52
C GLU A 241 19.44 33.93 32.92
N SER A 242 18.15 33.86 32.58
CA SER A 242 17.19 34.89 32.98
C SER A 242 16.99 34.95 34.50
N LYS A 243 16.93 33.80 35.17
CA LYS A 243 16.83 33.74 36.65
C LYS A 243 18.07 34.30 37.35
N ILE A 244 19.25 34.04 36.81
CA ILE A 244 20.52 34.58 37.35
C ILE A 244 20.53 36.10 37.21
N LEU A 245 20.16 36.63 36.03
CA LEU A 245 20.11 38.07 35.79
C LEU A 245 19.13 38.78 36.75
N GLU A 246 17.95 38.19 36.96
CA GLU A 246 16.95 38.71 37.91
C GLU A 246 17.49 38.73 39.35
N SER A 247 18.13 37.63 39.76
CA SER A 247 18.74 37.51 41.09
C SER A 247 19.87 38.52 41.31
N GLU A 248 20.73 38.73 40.30
CA GLU A 248 21.79 39.75 40.36
C GLU A 248 21.23 41.16 40.49
N LYS A 249 20.13 41.47 39.79
CA LYS A 249 19.46 42.76 39.88
C LYS A 249 18.91 43.01 41.28
N GLN A 250 18.20 42.02 41.85
CA GLN A 250 17.70 42.08 43.23
C GLN A 250 18.83 42.24 44.25
N LEU A 251 19.96 41.58 44.05
CA LEU A 251 21.11 41.67 44.94
C LEU A 251 21.76 43.07 44.89
N ARG A 252 21.82 43.70 43.72
CA ARG A 252 22.28 45.09 43.56
C ARG A 252 21.33 46.09 44.22
N GLU A 253 20.03 45.90 44.07
CA GLU A 253 19.02 46.75 44.74
C GLU A 253 19.13 46.66 46.26
N LYS A 254 19.19 45.44 46.82
CA LYS A 254 19.39 45.25 48.27
C LYS A 254 20.69 45.86 48.79
N LYS A 255 21.78 45.81 48.02
CA LYS A 255 23.04 46.47 48.42
C LYS A 255 22.88 47.98 48.53
N ARG A 256 22.13 48.61 47.61
CA ARG A 256 21.86 50.06 47.66
C ARG A 256 20.95 50.46 48.81
N GLU A 257 20.06 49.58 49.27
CA GLU A 257 19.20 49.84 50.43
C GLU A 257 19.94 49.76 51.77
N MET A 258 21.12 49.13 51.79
CA MET A 258 21.95 48.97 52.99
C MET A 258 23.07 50.02 53.11
N GLU A 259 23.33 50.81 52.06
CA GLU A 259 24.25 51.95 52.04
C GLU A 259 23.52 53.25 52.39
#